data_AF-A0A937C6D1-F1
#
_entry.id   AF-A0A937C6D1-F1
#
_cell.length_a   1.000
_cell.length_b   1.000
_cell.length_c   1.000
_cell.angle_alpha   90.00
_cell.angle_beta   90.00
_cell.angle_gamma   90.00
#
_symmetry.space_group_name_H-M   'P 1'
#
loop_
_entity.id
_entity.type
_entity.pdbx_description
1 polymer ?
#
loop_
_entity_poly.entity_id
_entity_poly.type
_entity_poly.pdbx_seq_one_letter_code
_entity_poly.pdbx_strand_id
1 'polypeptide(L)' 'MDSFSTVEIILFIERKFGVSIPDEKLVPENFKTLQSLAAIVQELMPRA' A
#
# COMPACT_ATOMS: atom_id res chain seq x y z
N MET A 1 -4.68 11.74 5.94
CA MET A 1 -3.29 11.35 5.68
C MET A 1 -2.62 12.52 5.01
N ASP A 2 -1.47 12.96 5.51
CA ASP A 2 -0.60 13.88 4.78
C ASP A 2 0.34 13.10 3.85
N SER A 3 1.02 13.81 2.96
CA SER A 3 1.91 13.21 1.96
C SER A 3 3.06 12.42 2.60
N PHE A 4 3.59 12.86 3.76
CA PHE A 4 4.68 12.19 4.45
C PHE A 4 4.22 10.85 5.07
N SER A 5 3.10 10.87 5.80
CA SER A 5 2.52 9.65 6.39
C SER A 5 2.21 8.59 5.34
N THR A 6 1.81 9.01 4.14
CA THR A 6 1.53 8.12 3.02
C THR A 6 2.80 7.39 2.55
N VAL A 7 3.91 8.12 2.40
CA VAL A 7 5.21 7.55 2.03
C VAL A 7 5.72 6.57 3.08
N GLU A 8 5.58 6.89 4.37
CA GLU A 8 5.97 5.96 5.45
C GLU A 8 5.19 4.65 5.43
N ILE A 9 3.87 4.72 5.18
CA ILE A 9 3.02 3.53 5.07
C ILE A 9 3.41 2.68 3.86
N ILE A 10 3.70 3.30 2.71
CA ILE A 10 4.19 2.60 1.52
C ILE A 10 5.48 1.87 1.85
N LEU A 11 6.48 2.59 2.38
CA LEU A 11 7.79 2.01 2.74
C LEU A 11 7.66 0.89 3.77
N PHE A 12 6.74 1.01 4.72
CA PHE A 12 6.45 -0.04 5.69
C PHE A 12 5.91 -1.30 5.02
N ILE A 13 4.92 -1.16 4.13
CA ILE A 13 4.32 -2.29 3.41
C ILE A 13 5.37 -2.99 2.55
N GLU A 14 6.15 -2.24 1.77
CA GLU A 14 7.16 -2.82 0.88
C GLU A 14 8.21 -3.62 1.64
N ARG A 15 8.73 -3.06 2.76
CA ARG A 15 9.71 -3.75 3.60
C ARG A 15 9.12 -4.95 4.33
N LYS A 16 7.87 -4.86 4.81
CA LYS A 16 7.26 -5.92 5.61
C LYS A 16 6.82 -7.12 4.79
N PHE A 17 6.28 -6.87 3.60
CA PHE A 17 5.69 -7.92 2.77
C PHE A 17 6.54 -8.28 1.55
N GLY A 18 7.63 -7.55 1.28
CA GLY A 18 8.51 -7.81 0.14
C GLY A 18 7.82 -7.53 -1.20
N VAL A 19 6.79 -6.69 -1.20
CA VAL A 19 6.07 -6.25 -2.41
C VAL A 19 6.54 -4.85 -2.80
N SER A 20 6.26 -4.42 -4.03
CA SER A 20 6.39 -3.02 -4.42
C SER A 20 5.03 -2.49 -4.85
N ILE A 21 4.67 -1.28 -4.38
CA ILE A 21 3.40 -0.67 -4.74
C ILE A 21 3.62 0.15 -6.02
N PRO A 22 3.00 -0.20 -7.15
CA PRO A 22 3.19 0.52 -8.40
C PRO A 22 2.55 1.92 -8.33
N ASP A 23 3.13 2.89 -9.04
CA ASP A 23 2.74 4.31 -9.00
C ASP A 23 1.25 4.54 -9.33
N GLU A 24 0.67 3.71 -10.22
CA GLU A 24 -0.75 3.81 -10.59
C GLU A 24 -1.69 3.48 -9.42
N LYS A 25 -1.22 2.75 -8.41
CA LYS A 25 -1.96 2.47 -7.18
C LYS A 25 -1.76 3.54 -6.10
N LEU A 26 -0.90 4.54 -6.31
CA LEU A 26 -0.65 5.65 -5.39
C LEU A 26 -1.72 6.76 -5.46
N VAL A 27 -2.99 6.36 -5.46
CA VAL A 27 -4.14 7.28 -5.51
C VAL A 27 -4.77 7.44 -4.13
N PRO A 28 -5.27 8.63 -3.74
CA PRO A 28 -5.81 8.87 -2.39
C PRO A 28 -6.90 7.88 -1.94
N GLU A 29 -7.71 7.37 -2.87
CA GLU A 29 -8.77 6.40 -2.57
C GLU A 29 -8.24 5.10 -1.97
N ASN A 30 -7.06 4.66 -2.43
CA ASN A 30 -6.39 3.44 -1.98
C ASN A 30 -5.86 3.54 -0.54
N PHE A 31 -5.64 4.76 -0.05
CA PHE A 31 -5.14 5.05 1.30
C PHE A 31 -6.24 5.56 2.24
N LYS A 32 -7.49 5.69 1.75
CA LYS A 32 -8.59 6.29 2.50
C LYS A 32 -9.03 5.45 3.70
N THR A 33 -8.92 4.13 3.62
CA THR A 33 -9.33 3.19 4.66
C THR A 33 -8.33 2.04 4.81
N LEU A 34 -8.32 1.42 5.98
CA LEU A 34 -7.52 0.21 6.21
C LEU A 34 -7.95 -0.95 5.30
N GLN A 35 -9.25 -1.03 4.95
CA GLN A 35 -9.77 -2.06 4.06
C GLN A 35 -9.24 -1.89 2.64
N SER A 36 -9.23 -0.64 2.12
CA SER A 36 -8.66 -0.32 0.81
C SER A 36 -7.16 -0.65 0.75
N LEU A 37 -6.41 -0.28 1.79
CA LEU A 37 -5.00 -0.62 1.91
C LEU A 37 -4.77 -2.13 1.95
N ALA A 38 -5.52 -2.85 2.77
CA ALA A 38 -5.40 -4.30 2.90
C ALA A 38 -5.68 -5.02 1.58
N ALA A 39 -6.68 -4.57 0.81
CA ALA A 39 -7.01 -5.14 -0.49
C ALA A 39 -5.83 -5.03 -1.48
N ILE A 40 -5.13 -3.90 -1.50
CA ILE A 40 -3.95 -3.68 -2.36
C ILE A 40 -2.81 -4.61 -1.96
N VAL A 41 -2.51 -4.70 -0.66
CA VAL A 41 -1.44 -5.57 -0.17
C VAL A 41 -1.74 -7.02 -0.52
N GLN A 42 -2.98 -7.47 -0.36
CA GLN A 42 -3.41 -8.82 -0.74
C GLN A 42 -3.31 -9.11 -2.22
N GLU A 43 -3.58 -8.12 -3.08
CA GLU A 43 -3.43 -8.26 -4.53
C GLU A 43 -1.96 -8.40 -4.96
N LEU A 44 -1.05 -7.69 -4.28
CA LEU A 44 0.38 -7.68 -4.57
C LEU A 44 1.14 -8.88 -3.98
N MET A 45 0.61 -9.49 -2.92
CA MET A 45 1.23 -10.68 -2.34
C MET A 45 1.06 -11.89 -3.27
N PRO A 46 2.12 -12.71 -3.45
CA PRO A 46 2.00 -13.96 -4.19
C PRO A 46 0.98 -14.88 -3.51
N ARG A 47 0.05 -15.46 -4.28
CA ARG A 47 -0.82 -16.51 -3.78
C ARG A 47 0.06 -17.73 -3.45
N ALA A 48 -0.05 -18.21 -2.21
CA ALA A 48 0.55 -19.47 -1.77
C ALA A 48 -0.07 -20.67 -2.50
#